data_AF-A0AA40FYB4-F1
#
_entry.id   AF-A0AA40FYB4-F1
#
_cell.length_a   1.000
_cell.length_b   1.000
_cell.length_c   1.000
_cell.angle_alpha   90.00
_cell.angle_beta   90.00
_cell.angle_gamma   90.00
#
_symmetry.space_group_name_H-M   'P 1'
#
loop_
_entity.id
_entity.type
_entity.pdbx_description
1 polymer ?
#
loop_
_entity_poly.entity_id
_entity_poly.type
_entity_poly.pdbx_seq_one_letter_code
_entity_poly.pdbx_strand_id
1 'polypeptide(L)'
;MMKRLDYDGKARIIQRNYRVYKLLKYIKEYARQYRELVKGCKLYEAEKIMLYRYVTSKTYKMHSIARKYISLDSRLRKRHQQEILRRINPKTRLDFDLLYDLVEKWRNDHLQCAKLRFFRPARCAENYRILEKTIEMLNVIDEKRQAVRKSYRKQKLVKFVTVNCKPILWNGYKNKLLEMDTMRNQKARELKMIYDSLMNHNVTREERIEMLTMLKKSLEMHNCVSAFHLIRLLDEELTYLAREMKGMSLGYFRERIVCKKKT
;
A
#
# COMPACT_ATOMS: atom_id res chain seq x y z
N MET A 1 -26.01 41.28 -112.53
CA MET A 1 -24.73 40.66 -112.13
C MET A 1 -24.99 39.67 -110.99
N MET A 2 -25.30 38.40 -111.30
CA MET A 2 -25.54 37.37 -110.28
C MET A 2 -24.19 36.80 -109.80
N LYS A 3 -23.86 36.95 -108.51
CA LYS A 3 -22.68 36.32 -107.91
C LYS A 3 -22.88 34.80 -107.90
N ARG A 4 -22.01 34.04 -108.59
CA ARG A 4 -21.96 32.57 -108.47
C ARG A 4 -21.66 32.23 -107.00
N LEU A 5 -22.58 31.51 -106.37
CA LEU A 5 -22.42 31.00 -105.01
C LEU A 5 -21.43 29.82 -105.01
N ASP A 6 -20.38 29.91 -104.20
CA ASP A 6 -19.43 28.81 -104.00
C ASP A 6 -20.04 27.78 -103.03
N TYR A 7 -20.74 26.80 -103.61
CA TYR A 7 -21.40 25.73 -102.87
C TYR A 7 -20.39 24.72 -102.28
N ASP A 8 -19.24 24.52 -102.93
CA ASP A 8 -18.23 23.54 -102.51
C ASP A 8 -17.43 24.02 -101.28
N GLY A 9 -17.03 25.30 -101.26
CA GLY A 9 -16.42 25.92 -100.07
C GLY A 9 -17.35 25.86 -98.85
N LYS A 10 -18.65 26.13 -99.06
CA LYS A 10 -19.68 26.04 -98.01
C LYS A 10 -19.88 24.60 -97.51
N ALA A 11 -19.90 23.61 -98.40
CA ALA A 11 -20.01 22.20 -98.03
C ALA A 11 -18.83 21.73 -97.17
N ARG A 12 -17.59 22.13 -97.52
CA ARG A 12 -16.39 21.83 -96.72
C ARG A 12 -16.42 22.46 -95.33
N ILE A 13 -16.90 23.69 -95.20
CA ILE A 13 -17.09 24.36 -93.90
C ILE A 13 -18.13 23.62 -93.05
N ILE A 14 -19.26 23.23 -93.64
CA ILE A 14 -20.31 22.48 -92.96
C ILE A 14 -19.79 21.12 -92.48
N GLN A 15 -19.08 20.38 -93.34
CA GLN A 15 -18.49 19.09 -92.97
C GLN A 15 -17.42 19.22 -91.87
N ARG A 16 -16.58 20.26 -91.92
CA ARG A 16 -15.61 20.57 -90.86
C ARG A 16 -16.32 20.86 -89.54
N ASN A 17 -17.33 21.72 -89.56
CA ASN A 17 -18.11 22.08 -88.37
C ASN A 17 -18.87 20.86 -87.80
N TYR A 18 -19.39 19.99 -88.65
CA TYR A 18 -20.04 18.74 -88.23
C TYR A 18 -19.07 17.75 -87.57
N ARG A 19 -17.85 17.60 -88.12
CA ARG A 19 -16.80 16.77 -87.50
C ARG A 19 -16.39 17.33 -86.13
N VAL A 20 -16.25 18.66 -86.01
CA VAL A 20 -15.97 19.34 -84.73
C VAL A 20 -17.12 19.16 -83.73
N TYR A 21 -18.37 19.32 -84.16
CA TYR A 21 -19.55 19.05 -83.31
C TYR A 21 -19.57 17.61 -82.80
N LYS A 22 -19.32 16.64 -83.69
CA LYS A 22 -19.30 15.21 -83.33
C LYS A 22 -18.18 14.92 -82.32
N LEU A 23 -16.99 15.49 -82.52
CA LEU A 23 -15.87 15.40 -81.58
C LEU A 23 -16.22 16.02 -80.21
N LEU A 24 -16.79 17.23 -80.20
CA LEU A 24 -17.21 17.89 -78.96
C LEU A 24 -18.31 17.12 -78.22
N LYS A 25 -19.22 16.46 -78.95
CA LYS A 25 -20.24 15.58 -78.37
C LYS A 25 -19.59 14.39 -77.65
N TYR A 26 -18.66 13.70 -78.31
CA TYR A 26 -17.91 12.59 -77.69
C TYR A 26 -17.09 13.05 -76.48
N ILE A 27 -16.39 14.20 -76.57
CA ILE A 27 -15.64 14.76 -75.44
C ILE A 27 -16.55 15.02 -74.24
N LYS A 28 -17.77 15.53 -74.47
CA LYS A 28 -18.76 15.74 -73.40
C LYS A 28 -19.23 14.43 -72.76
N GLU A 29 -19.43 13.39 -73.57
CA GLU A 29 -19.81 12.05 -73.10
C GLU A 29 -18.69 11.42 -72.26
N TYR A 30 -17.44 11.41 -72.76
CA TYR A 30 -16.29 10.90 -72.01
C TYR A 30 -16.02 11.72 -70.73
N ALA A 31 -16.14 13.04 -70.76
CA ALA A 31 -16.01 13.88 -69.57
C ALA A 31 -17.12 13.60 -68.54
N ARG A 32 -18.33 13.21 -68.98
CA ARG A 32 -19.41 12.77 -68.08
C ARG A 32 -19.05 11.44 -67.43
N GLN A 33 -18.64 10.44 -68.21
CA GLN A 33 -18.21 9.14 -67.71
C GLN A 33 -17.04 9.27 -66.72
N TYR A 34 -16.04 10.09 -67.03
CA TYR A 34 -14.92 10.35 -66.12
C TYR A 34 -15.38 10.98 -64.81
N ARG A 35 -16.30 11.96 -64.85
CA ARG A 35 -16.86 12.56 -63.63
C ARG A 35 -17.65 11.57 -62.80
N GLU A 36 -18.39 10.66 -63.42
CA GLU A 36 -19.11 9.60 -62.73
C GLU A 36 -18.16 8.61 -62.07
N LEU A 37 -17.11 8.18 -62.77
CA LEU A 37 -16.04 7.34 -62.22
C LEU A 37 -15.36 8.00 -61.02
N VAL A 38 -14.95 9.27 -61.15
CA VAL A 38 -14.34 10.03 -60.05
C VAL A 38 -15.28 10.16 -58.85
N LYS A 39 -16.58 10.39 -59.09
CA LYS A 39 -17.58 10.40 -58.00
C LYS A 39 -17.69 9.02 -57.32
N GLY A 40 -17.71 7.94 -58.10
CA GLY A 40 -17.72 6.58 -57.58
C GLY A 40 -16.50 6.27 -56.72
N CYS A 41 -15.29 6.64 -57.19
CA CYS A 41 -14.06 6.49 -56.41
C CYS A 41 -14.11 7.27 -55.09
N LYS A 42 -14.59 8.52 -55.10
CA LYS A 42 -14.73 9.33 -53.89
C LYS A 42 -15.72 8.73 -52.89
N LEU A 43 -16.84 8.19 -53.38
CA LEU A 43 -17.83 7.52 -52.54
C LEU A 43 -17.23 6.28 -51.87
N TYR A 44 -16.55 5.44 -52.64
CA TYR A 44 -15.88 4.24 -52.14
C TYR A 44 -14.80 4.57 -51.10
N GLU A 45 -13.98 5.60 -51.34
CA GLU A 45 -12.99 6.06 -50.36
C GLU A 45 -13.65 6.55 -49.06
N ALA A 46 -14.77 7.29 -49.16
CA ALA A 46 -15.52 7.75 -47.99
C ALA A 46 -16.12 6.57 -47.19
N GLU A 47 -16.71 5.58 -47.86
CA GLU A 47 -17.24 4.37 -47.24
C GLU A 47 -16.14 3.57 -46.53
N LYS A 48 -14.98 3.41 -47.18
CA LYS A 48 -13.80 2.77 -46.60
C LYS A 48 -13.36 3.48 -45.32
N ILE A 49 -13.26 4.81 -45.33
CA ILE A 49 -12.90 5.62 -44.13
C ILE A 49 -13.92 5.44 -43.01
N MET A 50 -15.22 5.44 -43.33
CA MET A 50 -16.29 5.25 -42.35
C MET A 50 -16.22 3.85 -41.71
N LEU A 51 -15.98 2.81 -42.50
CA LEU A 51 -15.77 1.45 -42.00
C LEU A 51 -14.54 1.36 -41.09
N TYR A 52 -13.40 1.94 -41.48
CA TYR A 52 -12.22 1.97 -40.63
C TYR A 52 -12.51 2.66 -39.30
N ARG A 53 -13.16 3.84 -39.31
CA ARG A 53 -13.53 4.57 -38.08
C ARG A 53 -14.46 3.75 -37.18
N TYR A 54 -15.43 3.06 -37.76
CA TYR A 54 -16.35 2.20 -37.02
C TYR A 54 -15.62 1.03 -36.36
N VAL A 55 -14.78 0.32 -37.13
CA VAL A 55 -13.97 -0.79 -36.61
C VAL A 55 -13.03 -0.31 -35.52
N THR A 56 -12.32 0.80 -35.71
CA THR A 56 -11.41 1.36 -34.69
C THR A 56 -12.15 1.82 -33.43
N SER A 57 -13.36 2.36 -33.55
CA SER A 57 -14.17 2.75 -32.39
C SER A 57 -14.65 1.53 -31.61
N LYS A 58 -15.10 0.48 -32.33
CA LYS A 58 -15.54 -0.79 -31.72
C LYS A 58 -14.39 -1.51 -31.02
N THR A 59 -13.21 -1.54 -31.63
CA THR A 59 -12.00 -2.10 -30.99
C THR A 59 -11.58 -1.26 -29.78
N TYR A 60 -11.56 0.08 -29.86
CA TYR A 60 -11.23 0.93 -28.71
C TYR A 60 -12.20 0.71 -27.54
N LYS A 61 -13.52 0.66 -27.80
CA LYS A 61 -14.53 0.36 -26.78
C LYS A 61 -14.29 -1.02 -26.15
N MET A 62 -14.01 -2.04 -26.95
CA MET A 62 -13.69 -3.39 -26.47
C MET A 62 -12.44 -3.41 -25.58
N HIS A 63 -11.35 -2.76 -26.02
CA HIS A 63 -10.12 -2.65 -25.23
C HIS A 63 -10.31 -1.87 -23.93
N SER A 64 -11.13 -0.80 -23.95
CA SER A 64 -11.49 -0.05 -22.74
C SER A 64 -12.24 -0.92 -21.74
N ILE A 65 -13.19 -1.73 -22.22
CA ILE A 65 -13.93 -2.69 -21.39
C ILE A 65 -12.98 -3.76 -20.83
N ALA A 66 -12.15 -4.38 -21.66
CA ALA A 66 -11.16 -5.38 -21.24
C ALA A 66 -10.19 -4.83 -20.18
N ARG A 67 -9.67 -3.61 -20.38
CA ARG A 67 -8.84 -2.91 -19.37
C ARG A 67 -9.58 -2.71 -18.06
N LYS A 68 -10.86 -2.33 -18.12
CA LYS A 68 -11.71 -2.18 -16.92
C LYS A 68 -11.86 -3.51 -16.19
N TYR A 69 -12.14 -4.61 -16.88
CA TYR A 69 -12.22 -5.96 -16.27
C TYR A 69 -10.89 -6.42 -15.67
N ILE A 70 -9.77 -6.26 -16.38
CA ILE A 70 -8.43 -6.60 -15.87
C ILE A 70 -8.11 -5.78 -14.61
N SER A 71 -8.45 -4.48 -14.61
CA SER A 71 -8.25 -3.64 -13.43
C SER A 71 -9.14 -4.05 -12.25
N LEU A 72 -10.38 -4.46 -12.51
CA LEU A 72 -11.31 -4.96 -11.49
C LEU A 72 -10.83 -6.28 -10.90
N ASP A 73 -10.41 -7.24 -11.73
CA ASP A 73 -9.83 -8.52 -11.29
C ASP A 73 -8.56 -8.29 -10.46
N SER A 74 -7.66 -7.42 -10.93
CA SER A 74 -6.46 -7.03 -10.18
C SER A 74 -6.81 -6.42 -8.81
N ARG A 75 -7.87 -5.59 -8.72
CA ARG A 75 -8.34 -5.02 -7.45
C ARG A 75 -8.97 -6.09 -6.55
N LEU A 76 -9.71 -7.05 -7.09
CA LEU A 76 -10.28 -8.17 -6.34
C LEU A 76 -9.18 -9.06 -5.76
N ARG A 77 -8.20 -9.44 -6.58
CA ARG A 77 -7.02 -10.21 -6.14
C ARG A 77 -6.27 -9.49 -5.02
N LYS A 78 -6.01 -8.20 -5.17
CA LYS A 78 -5.36 -7.38 -4.13
C LYS A 78 -6.18 -7.35 -2.84
N ARG A 79 -7.50 -7.18 -2.91
CA ARG A 79 -8.38 -7.22 -1.73
C ARG A 79 -8.34 -8.57 -1.05
N HIS A 80 -8.44 -9.66 -1.82
CA HIS A 80 -8.38 -11.02 -1.29
C HIS A 80 -7.03 -11.31 -0.62
N GLN A 81 -5.92 -10.92 -1.25
CA GLN A 81 -4.58 -11.02 -0.66
C GLN A 81 -4.45 -10.22 0.64
N GLN A 82 -5.00 -9.00 0.69
CA GLN A 82 -5.02 -8.19 1.90
C GLN A 82 -5.84 -8.84 3.02
N GLU A 83 -6.97 -9.46 2.69
CA GLU A 83 -7.81 -10.16 3.66
C GLU A 83 -7.08 -11.38 4.24
N ILE A 84 -6.42 -12.18 3.39
CA ILE A 84 -5.57 -13.29 3.81
C ILE A 84 -4.46 -12.77 4.75
N LEU A 85 -3.79 -11.68 4.38
CA LEU A 85 -2.72 -11.10 5.19
C LEU A 85 -3.22 -10.64 6.57
N ARG A 86 -4.41 -10.03 6.64
CA ARG A 86 -5.03 -9.60 7.91
C ARG A 86 -5.34 -10.78 8.83
N ARG A 87 -5.75 -11.92 8.27
CA ARG A 87 -6.01 -13.16 9.03
C ARG A 87 -4.70 -13.79 9.54
N ILE A 88 -3.65 -13.82 8.72
CA ILE A 88 -2.36 -14.41 9.08
C ILE A 88 -1.60 -13.54 10.08
N ASN A 89 -1.67 -12.21 9.93
CA ASN A 89 -0.89 -11.26 10.73
C ASN A 89 -1.76 -10.05 11.15
N PRO A 90 -2.64 -10.23 12.15
CA PRO A 90 -3.50 -9.15 12.64
C PRO A 90 -2.65 -8.06 13.30
N LYS A 91 -2.88 -6.80 12.93
CA LYS A 91 -2.11 -5.65 13.48
C LYS A 91 -3.01 -4.59 14.10
N THR A 92 -4.17 -4.37 13.49
CA THR A 92 -5.12 -3.34 13.90
C THR A 92 -6.23 -3.95 14.75
N ARG A 93 -6.96 -3.10 15.49
CA ARG A 93 -8.13 -3.54 16.24
C ARG A 93 -9.15 -4.25 15.34
N LEU A 94 -9.41 -3.69 14.16
CA LEU A 94 -10.36 -4.26 13.19
C LEU A 94 -9.94 -5.66 12.72
N ASP A 95 -8.64 -5.93 12.60
CA ASP A 95 -8.16 -7.27 12.25
C ASP A 95 -8.48 -8.29 13.35
N PHE A 96 -8.37 -7.88 14.63
CA PHE A 96 -8.73 -8.73 15.77
C PHE A 96 -10.25 -8.91 15.90
N ASP A 97 -11.03 -7.84 15.68
CA ASP A 97 -12.50 -7.91 15.68
C ASP A 97 -12.98 -8.91 14.60
N LEU A 98 -12.39 -8.88 13.40
CA LEU A 98 -12.64 -9.88 12.34
C LEU A 98 -12.31 -11.32 12.79
N LEU A 99 -11.21 -11.54 13.50
CA LEU A 99 -10.85 -12.87 13.99
C LEU A 99 -11.84 -13.38 15.04
N TYR A 100 -12.30 -12.51 15.94
CA TYR A 100 -13.33 -12.87 16.91
C TYR A 100 -14.66 -13.23 16.22
N ASP A 101 -15.07 -12.46 15.21
CA ASP A 101 -16.28 -12.75 14.43
C ASP A 101 -16.19 -14.11 13.71
N LEU A 102 -15.01 -14.46 13.19
CA LEU A 102 -14.76 -15.76 12.54
C LEU A 102 -14.85 -16.93 13.54
N VAL A 103 -14.26 -16.77 14.73
CA VAL A 103 -14.35 -17.77 15.81
C VAL A 103 -15.80 -17.93 16.27
N GLU A 104 -16.52 -16.82 16.44
CA GLU A 104 -17.91 -16.84 16.89
C GLU A 104 -18.83 -17.48 15.86
N LYS A 105 -18.63 -17.18 14.57
CA LYS A 105 -19.34 -17.85 13.47
C LYS A 105 -19.07 -19.35 13.47
N TRP A 106 -17.81 -19.76 13.56
CA TRP A 106 -17.42 -21.18 13.63
C TRP A 106 -18.08 -21.88 14.83
N ARG A 107 -18.04 -21.26 16.01
CA ARG A 107 -18.66 -21.78 17.24
C ARG A 107 -20.16 -21.99 17.05
N ASN A 108 -20.86 -21.00 16.49
CA ASN A 108 -22.30 -21.07 16.27
C ASN A 108 -22.67 -22.13 15.25
N ASP A 109 -21.98 -22.19 14.11
CA ASP A 109 -22.21 -23.20 13.06
C ASP A 109 -22.04 -24.63 13.63
N HIS A 110 -20.97 -24.85 14.40
CA HIS A 110 -20.70 -26.15 15.03
C HIS A 110 -21.70 -26.52 16.13
N LEU A 111 -22.14 -25.56 16.96
CA LEU A 111 -23.18 -25.80 17.96
C LEU A 111 -24.52 -26.16 17.30
N GLN A 112 -24.88 -25.51 16.19
CA GLN A 112 -26.08 -25.86 15.44
C GLN A 112 -25.96 -27.26 14.83
N CYS A 113 -24.82 -27.60 14.24
CA CYS A 113 -24.57 -28.95 13.74
C CYS A 113 -24.66 -30.02 14.85
N ALA A 114 -24.08 -29.76 16.03
CA ALA A 114 -24.14 -30.67 17.17
C ALA A 114 -25.57 -30.85 17.69
N LYS A 115 -26.37 -29.77 17.70
CA LYS A 115 -27.78 -29.78 18.08
C LYS A 115 -28.62 -30.68 17.15
N LEU A 116 -28.33 -30.67 15.85
CA LEU A 116 -29.06 -31.47 14.85
C LEU A 116 -28.59 -32.92 14.81
N ARG A 117 -27.29 -33.20 15.00
CA ARG A 117 -26.71 -34.54 14.82
C ARG A 117 -26.76 -35.44 16.05
N PHE A 118 -26.66 -34.88 17.26
CA PHE A 118 -26.46 -35.67 18.48
C PHE A 118 -27.64 -35.60 19.45
N PHE A 119 -27.91 -36.73 20.12
CA PHE A 119 -28.80 -36.84 21.26
C PHE A 119 -28.17 -36.20 22.52
N ARG A 120 -28.96 -35.95 23.59
CA ARG A 120 -28.56 -35.07 24.71
C ARG A 120 -27.17 -35.39 25.32
N PRO A 121 -26.86 -36.60 25.82
CA PRO A 121 -25.53 -36.95 26.32
C PRO A 121 -24.39 -36.76 25.32
N ALA A 122 -24.53 -37.26 24.07
CA ALA A 122 -23.49 -37.09 23.05
C ALA A 122 -23.29 -35.63 22.64
N ARG A 123 -24.36 -34.82 22.69
CA ARG A 123 -24.29 -33.38 22.45
C ARG A 123 -23.50 -32.66 23.54
N CYS A 124 -23.63 -33.05 24.81
CA CYS A 124 -22.83 -32.46 25.89
C CYS A 124 -21.33 -32.70 25.66
N ALA A 125 -20.94 -33.93 25.29
CA ALA A 125 -19.55 -34.25 24.98
C ALA A 125 -19.03 -33.44 23.77
N GLU A 126 -19.80 -33.35 22.69
CA GLU A 126 -19.39 -32.56 21.52
C GLU A 126 -19.34 -31.06 21.81
N ASN A 127 -20.28 -30.53 22.59
CA ASN A 127 -20.26 -29.12 23.01
C ASN A 127 -19.03 -28.80 23.86
N TYR A 128 -18.58 -29.73 24.71
CA TYR A 128 -17.35 -29.58 25.47
C TYR A 128 -16.13 -29.49 24.54
N ARG A 129 -16.06 -30.36 23.52
CA ARG A 129 -15.00 -30.33 22.51
C ARG A 129 -14.98 -29.00 21.73
N ILE A 130 -16.15 -28.48 21.37
CA ILE A 130 -16.30 -27.16 20.71
C ILE A 130 -15.80 -26.05 21.64
N LEU A 131 -16.16 -26.10 22.93
CA LEU A 131 -15.72 -25.12 23.92
C LEU A 131 -14.20 -25.13 24.09
N GLU A 132 -13.60 -26.31 24.26
CA GLU A 132 -12.15 -26.48 24.39
C GLU A 132 -11.41 -25.88 23.19
N LYS A 133 -11.88 -26.19 21.98
CA LYS A 133 -11.29 -25.62 20.75
C LYS A 133 -11.48 -24.11 20.66
N THR A 134 -12.62 -23.58 21.10
CA THR A 134 -12.87 -22.13 21.16
C THR A 134 -11.88 -21.44 22.09
N ILE A 135 -11.65 -22.00 23.28
CA ILE A 135 -10.68 -21.48 24.25
C ILE A 135 -9.27 -21.48 23.64
N GLU A 136 -8.86 -22.56 22.99
CA GLU A 136 -7.57 -22.65 22.31
C GLU A 136 -7.42 -21.55 21.24
N MET A 137 -8.43 -21.36 20.38
CA MET A 137 -8.42 -20.33 19.35
C MET A 137 -8.34 -18.92 19.95
N LEU A 138 -9.10 -18.64 21.01
CA LEU A 138 -9.09 -17.35 21.70
C LEU A 138 -7.74 -17.07 22.37
N ASN A 139 -7.10 -18.09 22.96
CA ASN A 139 -5.77 -17.96 23.55
C ASN A 139 -4.73 -17.59 22.49
N VAL A 140 -4.74 -18.26 21.33
CA VAL A 140 -3.86 -17.92 20.21
C VAL A 140 -4.08 -16.47 19.74
N ILE A 141 -5.34 -16.04 19.64
CA ILE A 141 -5.66 -14.64 19.27
C ILE A 141 -5.11 -13.67 20.32
N ASP A 142 -5.27 -13.97 21.61
CA ASP A 142 -4.78 -13.09 22.68
C ASP A 142 -3.25 -13.04 22.72
N GLU A 143 -2.55 -14.15 22.53
CA GLU A 143 -1.09 -14.17 22.39
C GLU A 143 -0.60 -13.24 21.27
N LYS A 144 -1.23 -13.32 20.08
CA LYS A 144 -0.93 -12.42 18.96
C LYS A 144 -1.23 -10.97 19.32
N ARG A 145 -2.34 -10.70 20.00
CA ARG A 145 -2.71 -9.37 20.46
C ARG A 145 -1.70 -8.81 21.46
N GLN A 146 -1.24 -9.62 22.40
CA GLN A 146 -0.19 -9.25 23.36
C GLN A 146 1.13 -8.97 22.64
N ALA A 147 1.52 -9.80 21.66
CA ALA A 147 2.72 -9.59 20.85
C ALA A 147 2.65 -8.26 20.07
N VAL A 148 1.53 -7.96 19.44
CA VAL A 148 1.29 -6.68 18.74
C VAL A 148 1.37 -5.50 19.71
N ARG A 149 0.73 -5.60 20.88
CA ARG A 149 0.81 -4.56 21.93
C ARG A 149 2.25 -4.33 22.40
N LYS A 150 3.03 -5.40 22.61
CA LYS A 150 4.46 -5.31 22.97
C LYS A 150 5.27 -4.62 21.87
N SER A 151 5.08 -5.03 20.61
CA SER A 151 5.74 -4.41 19.45
C SER A 151 5.38 -2.92 19.29
N TYR A 152 4.10 -2.58 19.42
CA TYR A 152 3.62 -1.20 19.35
C TYR A 152 4.20 -0.34 20.47
N ARG A 153 4.27 -0.85 21.71
CA ARG A 153 4.93 -0.16 22.82
C ARG A 153 6.40 0.12 22.52
N LYS A 154 7.15 -0.86 21.99
CA LYS A 154 8.54 -0.69 21.56
C LYS A 154 8.68 0.38 20.47
N GLN A 155 7.85 0.32 19.43
CA GLN A 155 7.87 1.32 18.35
C GLN A 155 7.52 2.71 18.85
N LYS A 156 6.53 2.84 19.75
CA LYS A 156 6.14 4.12 20.34
C LYS A 156 7.29 4.70 21.16
N LEU A 157 8.00 3.87 21.93
CA LEU A 157 9.17 4.29 22.69
C LEU A 157 10.30 4.78 21.78
N VAL A 158 10.65 4.01 20.75
CA VAL A 158 11.67 4.42 19.77
C VAL A 158 11.29 5.72 19.08
N LYS A 159 10.03 5.87 18.67
CA LYS A 159 9.51 7.12 18.08
C LYS A 159 9.63 8.28 19.07
N PHE A 160 9.23 8.09 20.33
CA PHE A 160 9.32 9.11 21.36
C PHE A 160 10.75 9.60 21.55
N VAL A 161 11.70 8.67 21.73
CA VAL A 161 13.13 9.02 21.91
C VAL A 161 13.66 9.71 20.66
N THR A 162 13.37 9.18 19.48
CA THR A 162 13.85 9.73 18.20
C THR A 162 13.32 11.14 17.95
N VAL A 163 12.04 11.41 18.24
CA VAL A 163 11.45 12.75 18.08
C VAL A 163 12.15 13.77 18.99
N ASN A 164 12.46 13.40 20.24
CA ASN A 164 13.13 14.31 21.18
C ASN A 164 14.62 14.52 20.86
N CYS A 165 15.25 13.66 20.06
CA CYS A 165 16.64 13.82 19.64
C CYS A 165 16.82 14.74 18.42
N LYS A 166 15.75 15.00 17.67
CA LYS A 166 15.80 15.76 16.41
C LYS A 166 15.96 17.25 16.68
N PRO A 167 16.78 17.97 15.88
CA PRO A 167 16.82 19.42 15.92
C PRO A 167 15.46 19.99 15.51
N ILE A 168 15.14 21.19 16.00
CA ILE A 168 13.90 21.87 15.66
C ILE A 168 14.11 22.58 14.32
N LEU A 169 13.26 22.28 13.34
CA LEU A 169 13.29 22.93 12.03
C LEU A 169 12.51 24.25 12.10
N TRP A 170 13.16 25.34 11.74
CA TRP A 170 12.54 26.67 11.63
C TRP A 170 12.60 27.15 10.19
N ASN A 171 11.52 27.75 9.71
CA ASN A 171 11.54 28.47 8.45
C ASN A 171 12.14 29.85 8.71
N GLY A 172 13.38 30.03 8.29
CA GLY A 172 14.07 31.31 8.35
C GLY A 172 13.63 32.27 7.25
N TYR A 173 14.36 33.38 7.14
CA TYR A 173 14.14 34.39 6.10
C TYR A 173 14.36 33.78 4.69
N LYS A 174 13.51 34.17 3.72
CA LYS A 174 13.50 33.66 2.32
C LYS A 174 13.29 32.14 2.20
N ASN A 175 12.42 31.53 3.00
CA ASN A 175 12.11 30.08 2.95
C ASN A 175 13.33 29.15 3.12
N LYS A 176 14.40 29.62 3.76
CA LYS A 176 15.52 28.74 4.11
C LYS A 176 15.19 27.96 5.37
N LEU A 177 15.26 26.63 5.29
CA LEU A 177 15.13 25.75 6.44
C LEU A 177 16.39 25.89 7.31
N LEU A 178 16.21 26.27 8.57
CA LEU A 178 17.27 26.37 9.57
C LEU A 178 17.04 25.30 10.65
N GLU A 179 18.08 24.52 10.94
CA GLU A 179 18.05 23.53 12.01
C GLU A 179 18.59 24.16 13.29
N MET A 180 17.75 24.23 14.32
CA MET A 180 18.14 24.70 15.65
C MET A 180 18.31 23.51 16.59
N ASP A 181 19.52 23.33 17.07
CA ASP A 181 19.82 22.34 18.09
C ASP A 181 19.73 22.98 19.47
N THR A 182 18.86 22.43 20.32
CA THR A 182 18.63 22.96 21.67
C THR A 182 19.39 22.12 22.69
N MET A 183 19.72 22.70 23.84
CA MET A 183 20.30 21.95 24.98
C MET A 183 19.44 20.73 25.37
N ARG A 184 18.12 20.83 25.19
CA ARG A 184 17.19 19.71 25.42
C ARG A 184 17.42 18.55 24.44
N ASN A 185 17.58 18.85 23.15
CA ASN A 185 17.81 17.83 22.13
C ASN A 185 19.18 17.17 22.30
N GLN A 186 20.20 17.96 22.66
CA GLN A 186 21.53 17.46 23.03
C GLN A 186 21.44 16.50 24.21
N LYS A 187 20.76 16.91 25.29
CA LYS A 187 20.58 16.06 26.47
C LYS A 187 19.77 14.79 26.16
N ALA A 188 18.76 14.89 25.29
CA ALA A 188 18.01 13.73 24.84
C ALA A 188 18.88 12.73 24.07
N ARG A 189 19.86 13.20 23.28
CA ARG A 189 20.83 12.33 22.59
C ARG A 189 21.79 11.64 23.55
N GLU A 190 22.30 12.34 24.56
CA GLU A 190 23.11 11.73 25.62
C GLU A 190 22.33 10.60 26.34
N LEU A 191 21.10 10.89 26.78
CA LEU A 191 20.26 9.91 27.46
C LEU A 191 19.89 8.73 26.54
N LYS A 192 19.70 8.99 25.24
CA LYS A 192 19.49 7.93 24.25
C LYS A 192 20.71 7.03 24.13
N MET A 193 21.93 7.59 24.08
CA MET A 193 23.15 6.78 24.00
C MET A 193 23.30 5.86 25.21
N ILE A 194 23.03 6.38 26.41
CA ILE A 194 23.04 5.58 27.64
C ILE A 194 21.93 4.50 27.61
N TYR A 195 20.74 4.85 27.12
CA TYR A 195 19.65 3.88 26.99
C TYR A 195 19.99 2.76 26.00
N ASP A 196 20.53 3.09 24.83
CA ASP A 196 20.92 2.11 23.81
C ASP A 196 22.06 1.21 24.32
N SER A 197 23.01 1.77 25.08
CA SER A 197 24.08 0.98 25.71
C SER A 197 23.57 0.03 26.79
N LEU A 198 22.55 0.43 27.56
CA LEU A 198 21.89 -0.43 28.55
C LEU A 198 21.09 -1.57 27.93
N MET A 199 20.59 -1.40 26.69
CA MET A 199 19.88 -2.43 25.94
C MET A 199 20.80 -3.50 25.36
N ASN A 200 22.09 -3.21 25.20
CA ASN A 200 23.04 -4.15 24.64
C ASN A 200 23.26 -5.32 25.62
N HIS A 201 22.96 -6.53 25.16
CA HIS A 201 23.08 -7.74 25.98
C HIS A 201 24.47 -8.39 25.92
N ASN A 202 25.25 -8.07 24.88
CA ASN A 202 26.58 -8.63 24.58
C ASN A 202 27.69 -7.76 25.15
N VAL A 203 27.62 -7.49 26.46
CA VAL A 203 28.51 -6.57 27.15
C VAL A 203 29.28 -7.36 28.20
N THR A 204 30.58 -7.10 28.33
CA THR A 204 31.39 -7.71 29.39
C THR A 204 30.94 -7.21 30.77
N ARG A 205 31.31 -7.93 31.83
CA ARG A 205 30.96 -7.53 33.20
C ARG A 205 31.52 -6.15 33.55
N GLU A 206 32.75 -5.88 33.13
CA GLU A 206 33.46 -4.62 33.42
C GLU A 206 32.81 -3.44 32.71
N GLU A 207 32.55 -3.58 31.40
CA GLU A 207 31.80 -2.58 30.61
C GLU A 207 30.40 -2.33 31.20
N ARG A 208 29.73 -3.37 31.71
CA ARG A 208 28.43 -3.23 32.37
C ARG A 208 28.53 -2.39 33.63
N ILE A 209 29.53 -2.63 34.48
CA ILE A 209 29.78 -1.86 35.70
C ILE A 209 30.06 -0.39 35.36
N GLU A 210 30.90 -0.14 34.35
CA GLU A 210 31.23 1.22 33.92
C GLU A 210 29.98 1.97 33.45
N MET A 211 29.15 1.35 32.61
CA MET A 211 27.90 1.95 32.13
C MET A 211 26.91 2.24 33.27
N LEU A 212 26.74 1.32 34.22
CA LEU A 212 25.87 1.52 35.38
C LEU A 212 26.38 2.67 36.26
N THR A 213 27.69 2.78 36.43
CA THR A 213 28.33 3.86 37.18
C THR A 213 28.17 5.21 36.49
N MET A 214 28.33 5.26 35.16
CA MET A 214 28.06 6.46 34.35
C MET A 214 26.60 6.90 34.45
N LEU A 215 25.65 5.96 34.33
CA LEU A 215 24.23 6.26 34.49
C LEU A 215 23.94 6.81 35.90
N LYS A 216 24.50 6.18 36.95
CA LYS A 216 24.33 6.64 38.33
C LYS A 216 24.76 8.10 38.49
N LYS A 217 25.99 8.45 38.06
CA LYS A 217 26.49 9.83 38.08
C LYS A 217 25.58 10.81 37.33
N SER A 218 25.02 10.40 36.19
CA SER A 218 24.09 11.24 35.43
C SER A 218 22.75 11.48 36.15
N LEU A 219 22.35 10.56 37.03
CA LEU A 219 21.10 10.61 37.79
C LEU A 219 21.23 11.35 39.13
N GLU A 220 22.45 11.50 39.66
CA GLU A 220 22.72 12.24 40.90
C GLU A 220 22.28 13.71 40.82
N MET A 221 22.23 14.27 39.61
CA MET A 221 21.72 15.63 39.36
C MET A 221 20.19 15.75 39.48
N HIS A 222 19.44 14.63 39.63
CA HIS A 222 17.99 14.60 39.64
C HIS A 222 17.41 14.25 41.03
N ASN A 223 16.71 15.20 41.66
CA ASN A 223 16.08 15.03 42.97
C ASN A 223 14.65 14.42 42.94
N CYS A 224 14.36 13.46 42.04
CA CYS A 224 13.02 12.88 41.93
C CYS A 224 12.94 11.44 42.48
N VAL A 225 11.77 11.05 43.01
CA VAL A 225 11.51 9.69 43.55
C VAL A 225 11.85 8.59 42.54
N SER A 226 11.62 8.86 41.24
CA SER A 226 11.96 7.91 40.18
C SER A 226 13.47 7.76 39.97
N ALA A 227 14.26 8.82 40.13
CA ALA A 227 15.71 8.76 40.07
C ALA A 227 16.27 7.98 41.27
N PHE A 228 15.80 8.25 42.50
CA PHE A 228 16.21 7.49 43.69
C PHE A 228 15.89 5.99 43.57
N HIS A 229 14.68 5.66 43.11
CA HIS A 229 14.32 4.26 42.88
C HIS A 229 15.20 3.60 41.81
N LEU A 230 15.54 4.33 40.74
CA LEU A 230 16.43 3.83 39.71
C LEU A 230 17.85 3.63 40.25
N ILE A 231 18.41 4.60 40.98
CA ILE A 231 19.72 4.50 41.64
C ILE A 231 19.78 3.27 42.55
N ARG A 232 18.74 3.03 43.36
CA ARG A 232 18.64 1.84 44.21
C ARG A 232 18.71 0.53 43.40
N LEU A 233 18.03 0.45 42.25
CA LEU A 233 18.10 -0.71 41.37
C LEU A 233 19.49 -0.88 40.72
N LEU A 234 20.15 0.24 40.37
CA LEU A 234 21.51 0.21 39.84
C LEU A 234 22.51 -0.30 40.88
N ASP A 235 22.38 0.15 42.14
CA ASP A 235 23.22 -0.30 43.24
C ASP A 235 22.99 -1.79 43.57
N GLU A 236 21.76 -2.29 43.48
CA GLU A 236 21.45 -3.72 43.56
C GLU A 236 22.20 -4.52 42.47
N GLU A 237 22.19 -4.07 41.20
CA GLU A 237 22.92 -4.76 40.12
C GLU A 237 24.44 -4.64 40.31
N LEU A 238 24.95 -3.47 40.71
CA LEU A 238 26.39 -3.26 40.94
C LEU A 238 26.93 -4.14 42.07
N THR A 239 26.22 -4.22 43.20
CA THR A 239 26.62 -5.09 44.32
C THR A 239 26.55 -6.56 43.96
N TYR A 240 25.57 -6.96 43.16
CA TYR A 240 25.47 -8.31 42.61
C TYR A 240 26.64 -8.64 41.68
N LEU A 241 26.96 -7.72 40.76
CA LEU A 241 28.12 -7.85 39.87
C LEU A 241 29.43 -7.85 40.64
N ALA A 242 29.57 -7.10 41.74
CA ALA A 242 30.80 -7.10 42.54
C ALA A 242 31.05 -8.42 43.29
N ARG A 243 29.98 -9.10 43.73
CA ARG A 243 30.06 -10.30 44.60
C ARG A 243 30.08 -11.64 43.88
N GLU A 244 29.97 -11.69 42.55
CA GLU A 244 29.96 -12.93 41.75
C GLU A 244 28.93 -13.99 42.21
N MET A 245 27.77 -13.54 42.68
CA MET A 245 26.76 -14.43 43.25
C MET A 245 26.13 -15.31 42.15
N LYS A 246 26.44 -16.60 42.08
CA LYS A 246 26.02 -17.53 41.00
C LYS A 246 24.51 -17.86 40.94
N GLY A 247 23.66 -17.23 41.76
CA GLY A 247 22.28 -17.66 42.01
C GLY A 247 21.14 -16.92 41.27
N MET A 248 21.37 -15.74 40.68
CA MET A 248 20.31 -14.97 40.00
C MET A 248 20.62 -14.73 38.52
N SER A 249 19.61 -14.82 37.66
CA SER A 249 19.80 -14.46 36.25
C SER A 249 19.99 -12.95 36.12
N LEU A 250 21.08 -12.51 35.49
CA LEU A 250 21.31 -11.11 35.10
C LEU A 250 20.15 -10.51 34.31
N GLY A 251 19.36 -11.35 33.63
CA GLY A 251 18.14 -10.94 32.93
C GLY A 251 17.11 -10.29 33.87
N TYR A 252 17.01 -10.74 35.12
CA TYR A 252 16.06 -10.20 36.10
C TYR A 252 16.33 -8.72 36.42
N PHE A 253 17.59 -8.37 36.71
CA PHE A 253 17.98 -6.99 37.01
C PHE A 253 17.79 -6.08 35.80
N ARG A 254 18.21 -6.56 34.62
CA ARG A 254 18.05 -5.84 33.34
C ARG A 254 16.59 -5.53 33.06
N GLU A 255 15.69 -6.49 33.25
CA GLU A 255 14.25 -6.26 33.06
C GLU A 255 13.69 -5.22 34.04
N ARG A 256 14.14 -5.18 35.30
CA ARG A 256 13.64 -4.20 36.28
C ARG A 256 14.10 -2.78 36.01
N ILE A 257 15.34 -2.62 35.55
CA ILE A 257 15.91 -1.30 35.20
C ILE A 257 15.25 -0.75 33.94
N VAL A 258 15.00 -1.61 32.96
CA VAL A 258 14.46 -1.22 31.65
C VAL A 258 12.93 -1.13 31.62
N CYS A 259 12.25 -2.12 32.21
CA CYS A 259 10.81 -2.22 32.21
C CYS A 259 10.28 -1.90 33.60
N LYS A 260 9.82 -0.66 33.80
CA LYS A 260 8.83 -0.39 34.85
C LYS A 260 7.57 -1.20 34.51
N LYS A 261 7.36 -2.33 35.18
CA LYS A 261 6.01 -2.90 35.31
C LYS A 261 5.21 -1.82 36.04
N LYS A 262 4.33 -1.12 35.32
CA LYS A 262 3.25 -0.38 35.97
C LYS A 262 2.41 -1.44 36.68
N THR A 263 2.61 -1.54 37.99
CA THR A 263 1.56 -2.02 38.91
C THR A 263 0.33 -1.16 38.74
#